data_AF-A0A7R9PD42-F1
#
_entry.id   AF-A0A7R9PD42-F1
#
_cell.length_a   1.000
_cell.length_b   1.000
_cell.length_c   1.000
_cell.angle_alpha   90.00
_cell.angle_beta   90.00
_cell.angle_gamma   90.00
#
_symmetry.space_group_name_H-M   'P 1'
#
loop_
_entity.id
_entity.type
_entity.pdbx_description
1 polymer ?
#
loop_
_entity_poly.entity_id
_entity_poly.type
_entity_poly.pdbx_seq_one_letter_code
_entity_poly.pdbx_strand_id
1 'polypeptide(L)'
;MGLLYLLRRVVFANPEDAVGKGAKVRFDNTDIERVRRAHLNDLENIPIFFVASFFYQFTNPAPFIAINLIRVFALTRILHTIVYAVFPMPQPSRALAWGVGYGITGYMAVKTILYFI
;
A
#
# COMPACT_ATOMS: atom_id res chain seq x y z
N MET A 1 -1.58 4.57 -11.24
CA MET A 1 -0.93 5.29 -12.36
C MET A 1 0.42 4.64 -12.74
N GLY A 2 0.48 3.30 -12.85
CA GLY A 2 1.67 2.55 -13.29
C GLY A 2 1.46 1.88 -14.65
N LEU A 3 0.30 1.23 -14.83
CA LEU A 3 -0.13 0.66 -16.11
C LEU A 3 -0.15 1.69 -17.25
N LEU A 4 -0.66 2.90 -16.97
CA LEU A 4 -0.71 4.01 -17.93
C LEU A 4 0.68 4.53 -18.33
N TYR A 5 1.69 4.38 -17.46
CA TYR A 5 3.05 4.83 -17.76
C TYR A 5 3.79 3.83 -18.67
N LEU A 6 3.57 2.52 -18.46
CA LEU A 6 4.08 1.45 -19.34
C LEU A 6 3.49 1.53 -20.75
N LEU A 7 2.17 1.76 -20.84
CA LEU A 7 1.48 1.93 -22.12
C LEU A 7 1.92 3.19 -22.88
N ARG A 8 2.25 4.27 -22.16
CA ARG A 8 2.62 5.56 -22.77
C ARG A 8 4.08 5.64 -23.24
N ARG A 9 5.01 4.93 -22.60
CA ARG A 9 6.44 4.93 -22.99
C ARG A 9 6.90 3.66 -23.71
N VAL A 10 6.06 2.63 -23.80
CA VAL A 10 6.39 1.36 -24.48
C VAL A 10 7.69 0.77 -23.93
N VAL A 11 7.82 0.72 -22.61
CA VAL A 11 9.00 0.14 -21.94
C VAL A 11 8.54 -1.06 -21.16
N PHE A 12 8.98 -2.24 -21.58
CA PHE A 12 8.62 -3.51 -20.98
C PHE A 12 9.83 -4.11 -20.27
N ALA A 13 9.57 -4.71 -19.11
CA ALA A 13 10.59 -5.45 -18.37
C ALA A 13 10.84 -6.84 -18.98
N ASN A 14 9.84 -7.40 -19.68
CA ASN A 14 9.96 -8.70 -20.31
C ASN A 14 10.29 -8.58 -21.80
N PRO A 15 11.22 -9.39 -22.32
CA PRO A 15 11.51 -9.44 -23.75
C PRO A 15 10.31 -9.94 -24.56
N GLU A 16 9.49 -10.85 -24.04
CA GLU A 16 8.28 -11.34 -24.71
C GLU A 16 7.22 -10.25 -24.94
N ASP A 17 7.10 -9.28 -24.03
CA ASP A 17 6.17 -8.15 -24.15
C ASP A 17 6.73 -6.99 -25.00
N ALA A 18 8.04 -7.01 -25.27
CA ALA A 18 8.73 -6.02 -26.10
C ALA A 18 8.69 -6.36 -27.61
N VAL A 19 8.52 -7.65 -27.94
CA VAL A 19 8.43 -8.13 -29.32
C VAL A 19 7.08 -7.75 -29.91
N GLY A 20 7.11 -6.82 -30.87
CA GLY A 20 5.94 -6.34 -31.61
C GLY A 20 5.67 -4.83 -31.49
N LYS A 21 6.30 -4.12 -30.53
CA LYS A 21 6.09 -2.67 -30.34
C LYS A 21 7.34 -1.79 -30.47
N GLY A 22 8.47 -2.33 -30.96
CA GLY A 22 9.72 -1.57 -31.13
C GLY A 22 10.35 -1.10 -29.81
N ALA A 23 9.97 -1.73 -28.70
CA ALA A 23 10.35 -1.37 -27.34
C ALA A 23 11.79 -1.81 -27.04
N LYS A 24 12.65 -0.88 -26.58
CA LYS A 24 13.94 -1.28 -25.99
C LYS A 24 13.68 -1.85 -24.60
N VAL A 25 14.03 -3.12 -24.39
CA VAL A 25 14.03 -3.75 -23.07
C VAL A 25 15.04 -3.00 -22.21
N ARG A 26 14.54 -2.17 -21.29
CA ARG A 26 15.35 -1.43 -20.31
C ARG A 26 14.83 -1.77 -18.94
N PHE A 27 15.59 -2.62 -18.25
CA PHE A 27 15.35 -3.03 -16.86
C PHE A 27 15.56 -1.87 -15.87
N ASP A 28 16.27 -0.82 -16.28
CA ASP A 28 16.84 0.20 -15.39
C ASP A 28 15.98 1.48 -15.26
N ASN A 29 14.65 1.33 -15.27
CA ASN A 29 13.76 2.48 -15.07
C ASN A 29 13.44 2.64 -13.59
N THR A 30 14.12 3.60 -12.97
CA THR A 30 13.92 3.97 -11.55
C THR A 30 12.45 4.26 -11.23
N ASP A 31 11.66 4.76 -12.18
CA ASP A 31 10.23 5.01 -12.02
C ASP A 31 9.38 3.73 -11.94
N ILE A 32 9.75 2.68 -12.67
CA ILE A 32 9.04 1.39 -12.64
C ILE A 32 9.29 0.70 -11.30
N GLU A 33 10.54 0.71 -10.84
CA GLU A 33 10.89 0.16 -9.54
C GLU A 33 10.20 0.91 -8.40
N ARG A 34 10.06 2.23 -8.52
CA ARG A 34 9.30 3.02 -7.55
C ARG A 34 7.87 2.51 -7.45
N VAL A 35 7.14 2.42 -8.56
CA VAL A 35 5.75 1.94 -8.56
C VAL A 35 5.64 0.51 -8.03
N ARG A 36 6.57 -0.37 -8.40
CA ARG A 36 6.62 -1.76 -7.88
C ARG A 36 6.80 -1.76 -6.37
N ARG A 37 7.74 -0.98 -5.83
CA ARG A 37 8.00 -0.89 -4.39
C ARG A 37 6.80 -0.29 -3.62
N ALA A 38 6.04 0.63 -4.22
CA ALA A 38 4.78 1.10 -3.63
C ALA A 38 3.71 0.01 -3.59
N HIS A 39 3.53 -0.73 -4.68
CA HIS A 39 2.61 -1.87 -4.72
C HIS A 39 2.99 -2.96 -3.71
N LEU A 40 4.28 -3.31 -3.60
CA LEU A 40 4.75 -4.29 -2.62
C LEU A 40 4.47 -3.83 -1.18
N ASN A 41 4.71 -2.55 -0.89
CA ASN A 41 4.40 -1.99 0.43
C ASN A 41 2.90 -2.09 0.77
N ASP A 42 2.03 -1.80 -0.19
CA ASP A 42 0.59 -1.93 0.04
C ASP A 42 0.17 -3.41 0.15
N LEU A 43 0.82 -4.30 -0.60
CA LEU A 43 0.60 -5.76 -0.53
C LEU A 43 1.08 -6.38 0.79
N GLU A 44 2.11 -5.82 1.43
CA GLU A 44 2.54 -6.28 2.76
C GLU A 44 1.60 -5.79 3.87
N ASN A 45 1.10 -4.56 3.78
CA ASN A 45 0.34 -3.97 4.87
C ASN A 45 -1.17 -4.26 4.85
N ILE A 46 -1.80 -4.27 3.67
CA ILE A 46 -3.25 -4.45 3.56
C ILE A 46 -3.69 -5.81 4.12
N PRO A 47 -3.03 -6.94 3.82
CA PRO A 47 -3.41 -8.24 4.39
C PRO A 47 -3.29 -8.28 5.91
N ILE A 48 -2.23 -7.70 6.48
CA ILE A 48 -2.04 -7.66 7.94
C ILE A 48 -3.17 -6.87 8.61
N PHE A 49 -3.52 -5.70 8.05
CA PHE A 49 -4.66 -4.93 8.52
C PHE A 49 -5.98 -5.70 8.38
N PHE A 50 -6.18 -6.43 7.28
CA PHE A 50 -7.38 -7.22 7.04
C PHE A 50 -7.55 -8.30 8.11
N VAL A 51 -6.49 -9.04 8.41
CA VAL A 51 -6.50 -10.06 9.46
C VAL A 51 -6.77 -9.44 10.83
N ALA A 52 -6.09 -8.34 11.19
CA ALA A 52 -6.30 -7.67 12.48
C ALA A 52 -7.71 -7.09 12.64
N SER A 53 -8.25 -6.44 11.59
CA SER A 53 -9.61 -5.88 11.61
C SER A 53 -10.69 -6.96 11.65
N PHE A 54 -10.46 -8.10 10.98
CA PHE A 54 -11.35 -9.26 11.06
C PHE A 54 -11.45 -9.77 12.50
N PHE A 55 -10.32 -9.98 13.18
CA PHE A 55 -10.30 -10.40 14.57
C PHE A 55 -10.88 -9.35 15.53
N TYR A 56 -10.63 -8.06 15.28
CA TYR A 56 -11.21 -6.96 16.05
C TYR A 56 -12.74 -6.89 15.95
N GLN A 57 -13.32 -7.29 14.82
CA GLN A 57 -14.78 -7.31 14.67
C GLN A 57 -15.47 -8.33 15.61
N PHE A 58 -14.78 -9.41 15.99
CA PHE A 58 -15.30 -10.42 16.93
C PHE A 58 -15.34 -9.94 18.38
N THR A 59 -14.61 -8.88 18.74
CA THR A 59 -14.62 -8.36 20.13
C THR A 59 -15.79 -7.43 20.41
N ASN A 60 -16.82 -7.43 19.54
CA ASN A 60 -17.97 -6.52 19.57
C ASN A 60 -17.61 -5.06 19.90
N PRO A 61 -16.70 -4.44 19.12
CA PRO A 61 -16.25 -3.08 19.39
C PRO A 61 -17.37 -2.07 19.13
N ALA A 62 -17.29 -0.91 19.79
CA ALA A 62 -18.21 0.19 19.51
C ALA A 62 -18.14 0.55 18.01
N PRO A 63 -19.28 0.56 17.29
CA PRO A 63 -19.29 0.71 15.83
C PRO A 63 -18.67 2.03 15.37
N PHE A 64 -18.81 3.09 16.18
CA PHE A 64 -18.18 4.37 15.93
C PHE A 64 -16.64 4.27 15.85
N ILE A 65 -16.01 3.53 16.78
CA ILE A 65 -14.55 3.40 16.83
C ILE A 65 -14.07 2.53 15.67
N ALA A 66 -14.73 1.39 15.43
CA ALA A 66 -14.38 0.47 14.36
C ALA A 66 -14.43 1.14 12.97
N ILE A 67 -15.53 1.86 12.68
CA ILE A 67 -15.69 2.57 11.41
C ILE A 67 -14.61 3.64 11.23
N ASN A 68 -14.30 4.41 12.27
CA ASN A 68 -13.28 5.45 12.19
C ASN A 68 -11.87 4.87 11.98
N LEU A 69 -11.52 3.77 12.64
CA LEU A 69 -10.22 3.11 12.44
C LEU A 69 -10.03 2.62 11.00
N ILE A 70 -11.06 1.99 10.43
CA ILE A 70 -11.04 1.52 9.03
C ILE A 70 -10.95 2.71 8.06
N ARG A 71 -11.70 3.78 8.31
CA ARG A 71 -11.65 5.00 7.48
C ARG A 71 -10.28 5.66 7.52
N VAL A 72 -9.69 5.82 8.71
CA VAL A 72 -8.36 6.42 8.85
C VAL A 72 -7.31 5.56 8.13
N PHE A 73 -7.35 4.23 8.27
CA PHE A 73 -6.44 3.35 7.55
C PHE A 73 -6.58 3.51 6.02
N ALA A 74 -7.81 3.53 5.50
CA ALA A 74 -8.06 3.72 4.08
C ALA A 74 -7.55 5.09 3.59
N LEU A 75 -7.81 6.16 4.34
CA LEU A 75 -7.31 7.50 4.03
C LEU A 75 -5.78 7.55 4.04
N THR A 76 -5.11 6.92 5.00
CA THR A 76 -3.66 6.81 5.04
C THR A 76 -3.11 6.11 3.79
N ARG A 77 -3.76 5.06 3.29
CA ARG A 77 -3.34 4.34 2.08
C ARG A 77 -3.55 5.17 0.81
N ILE A 78 -4.66 5.90 0.73
CA ILE A 78 -4.93 6.82 -0.37
C ILE A 78 -3.88 7.92 -0.38
N LEU A 79 -3.60 8.55 0.78
CA LEU A 79 -2.56 9.56 0.91
C LEU A 79 -1.18 9.01 0.58
N HIS A 80 -0.83 7.81 1.04
CA HIS A 80 0.42 7.15 0.68
C HIS A 80 0.55 6.97 -0.83
N THR A 81 -0.51 6.51 -1.50
CA THR A 81 -0.55 6.34 -2.95
C THR A 81 -0.41 7.67 -3.69
N ILE A 82 -1.10 8.73 -3.23
CA ILE A 82 -1.04 10.06 -3.84
C ILE A 82 0.35 10.66 -3.68
N VAL A 83 0.91 10.65 -2.46
CA VAL A 83 2.25 11.14 -2.20
C VAL A 83 3.25 10.37 -3.04
N TYR A 84 3.15 9.05 -3.12
CA TYR A 84 4.11 8.27 -3.88
C TYR A 84 4.00 8.45 -5.41
N ALA A 85 2.79 8.61 -5.94
CA ALA A 85 2.53 8.64 -7.38
C ALA A 85 2.55 10.04 -8.01
N VAL A 86 2.18 11.08 -7.25
CA VAL A 86 2.02 12.46 -7.77
C VAL A 86 3.22 13.34 -7.43
N PHE A 87 3.79 13.20 -6.24
CA PHE A 87 4.92 14.02 -5.80
C PHE A 87 6.09 13.11 -5.39
N PRO A 88 7.15 12.94 -6.21
CA PRO A 88 8.31 12.14 -5.83
C PRO A 88 9.03 12.79 -4.65
N MET A 89 8.54 12.55 -3.44
CA MET A 89 9.04 13.13 -2.21
C MET A 89 10.15 12.22 -1.67
N PRO A 90 11.35 12.75 -1.40
CA PRO A 90 12.42 12.00 -0.75
C PRO A 90 11.97 11.53 0.65
N GLN A 91 12.68 10.56 1.22
CA GLN A 91 12.35 9.87 2.48
C GLN A 91 12.13 10.87 3.64
N PRO A 92 10.87 11.17 3.99
CA PRO A 92 10.31 10.73 5.27
C PRO A 92 8.85 10.21 5.16
N SER A 93 8.23 10.31 3.98
CA SER A 93 6.84 9.87 3.73
C SER A 93 6.62 8.37 3.95
N ARG A 94 7.65 7.55 3.67
CA ARG A 94 7.64 6.10 3.93
C ARG A 94 7.50 5.77 5.41
N ALA A 95 8.28 6.41 6.27
CA ALA A 95 8.27 6.14 7.71
C ALA A 95 6.94 6.54 8.34
N LEU A 96 6.36 7.67 7.90
CA LEU A 96 5.05 8.13 8.37
C LEU A 96 3.90 7.20 7.94
N ALA A 97 3.90 6.76 6.68
CA ALA A 97 2.87 5.84 6.18
C ALA A 97 2.94 4.46 6.85
N TRP A 98 4.16 3.97 7.12
CA TRP A 98 4.37 2.77 7.93
C TRP A 98 3.90 2.99 9.36
N GLY A 99 4.34 4.06 10.04
CA GLY A 99 3.99 4.32 11.44
C GLY A 99 2.49 4.36 11.70
N VAL A 100 1.73 5.02 10.82
CA VAL A 100 0.26 5.11 10.98
C VAL A 100 -0.41 3.75 10.70
N GLY A 101 0.00 3.03 9.65
CA GLY A 101 -0.56 1.72 9.31
C GLY A 101 -0.30 0.66 10.38
N TYR A 102 0.94 0.57 10.86
CA TYR A 102 1.32 -0.33 11.94
C TYR A 102 0.72 0.08 13.28
N GLY A 103 0.58 1.38 13.56
CA GLY A 103 -0.06 1.88 14.78
C GLY A 103 -1.53 1.47 14.88
N ILE A 104 -2.30 1.64 13.80
CA ILE A 104 -3.72 1.23 13.75
C ILE A 104 -3.86 -0.29 13.89
N THR A 105 -3.02 -1.04 13.17
CA THR A 105 -3.03 -2.50 13.18
C THR A 105 -2.64 -3.05 14.56
N GLY A 106 -1.62 -2.46 15.19
CA GLY A 106 -1.18 -2.78 16.54
C GLY A 106 -2.23 -2.45 17.59
N TYR A 107 -2.91 -1.31 17.48
CA TYR A 107 -4.03 -0.96 18.36
C TYR A 107 -5.14 -2.01 18.30
N MET A 108 -5.57 -2.40 17.10
CA MET A 108 -6.60 -3.42 16.91
C MET A 108 -6.14 -4.76 17.48
N ALA A 109 -4.91 -5.19 17.19
CA ALA A 109 -4.35 -6.45 17.69
C ALA A 109 -4.28 -6.48 19.22
N VAL A 110 -3.77 -5.42 19.86
CA VAL A 110 -3.68 -5.32 21.34
C VAL A 110 -5.08 -5.35 21.96
N LYS A 111 -6.03 -4.60 21.39
CA LYS A 111 -7.42 -4.62 21.88
C LYS A 111 -8.04 -6.00 21.75
N THR A 112 -7.78 -6.70 20.66
CA THR A 112 -8.28 -8.06 20.48
C THR A 112 -7.68 -9.02 21.48
N ILE A 113 -6.36 -9.00 21.67
CA ILE A 113 -5.67 -9.86 22.64
C ILE A 113 -6.18 -9.61 24.06
N LEU A 114 -6.30 -8.34 24.48
CA LEU A 114 -6.81 -7.97 25.81
C LEU A 114 -8.27 -8.37 26.07
N TYR A 115 -9.06 -8.60 25.03
CA TYR A 115 -10.45 -9.06 25.18
C TYR A 115 -10.53 -10.57 25.42
N PHE A 116 -9.57 -11.34 24.89
CA PHE A 116 -9.54 -12.80 24.96
C PHE A 116 -8.67 -13.36 26.10
N ILE A 117 -7.91 -12.52 26.79
CA ILE A 117 -7.22 -12.83 28.05
C ILE A 117 -8.15 -12.48 29.21
#